data_AF-A0A833LIS3-F1
#
_entry.id   AF-A0A833LIS3-F1
#
_cell.length_a   1.000
_cell.length_b   1.000
_cell.length_c   1.000
_cell.angle_alpha   90.00
_cell.angle_beta   90.00
_cell.angle_gamma   90.00
#
_symmetry.space_group_name_H-M   'P 1'
#
loop_
_entity.id
_entity.type
_entity.pdbx_description
1 polymer ?
#
loop_
_entity_poly.entity_id
_entity_poly.type
_entity_poly.pdbx_seq_one_letter_code
_entity_poly.pdbx_strand_id
1 'polypeptide(L)' 'PCAAYLTGQYGVNGLYVGVPVVIGAGGVEKIVEITLNDDEKKMFDHSVGAVKGLVDLTKKMLAAA' A
#
# COMPACT_ATOMS: atom_id res chain seq x y z
N PRO A 1 -7.08 -0.26 -10.94
CA PRO A 1 -6.11 -0.15 -9.83
C PRO A 1 -6.87 0.24 -8.55
N CYS A 2 -6.57 -0.37 -7.41
CA CYS A 2 -7.29 -0.12 -6.15
C CYS A 2 -6.29 -0.04 -4.98
N ALA A 3 -6.65 0.67 -3.90
CA ALA A 3 -5.90 0.60 -2.66
C ALA A 3 -6.20 -0.74 -1.97
N ALA A 4 -5.18 -1.59 -1.84
CA ALA A 4 -5.31 -2.91 -1.21
C ALA A 4 -4.30 -3.07 -0.08
N TYR A 5 -4.68 -3.86 0.93
CA TYR A 5 -3.83 -4.14 2.09
C TYR A 5 -2.69 -5.07 1.69
N LEU A 6 -1.46 -4.58 1.80
CA LEU A 6 -0.27 -5.35 1.47
C LEU A 6 0.21 -6.13 2.71
N THR A 7 0.52 -7.41 2.51
CA THR A 7 1.01 -8.33 3.54
C THR A 7 2.41 -8.87 3.21
N GLY A 8 3.17 -8.15 2.39
CA GLY A 8 4.51 -8.54 1.91
C GLY A 8 4.75 -8.21 0.44
N GLN A 9 3.70 -7.95 -0.34
CA GLN A 9 3.81 -7.58 -1.75
C GLN A 9 4.57 -6.26 -1.90
N TYR A 10 5.38 -6.14 -2.95
CA TYR A 10 6.28 -5.00 -3.16
C TYR A 10 7.24 -4.72 -1.98
N GLY A 11 7.46 -5.70 -1.09
CA GLY A 11 8.23 -5.53 0.14
C GLY A 11 7.54 -4.72 1.24
N VAL A 12 6.23 -4.45 1.10
CA VAL A 12 5.44 -3.64 2.03
C VAL A 12 4.48 -4.53 2.80
N ASN A 13 4.41 -4.33 4.12
CA ASN A 13 3.51 -5.07 5.00
C ASN A 13 2.76 -4.10 5.92
N GLY A 14 1.45 -4.29 6.04
CA GLY A 14 0.62 -3.58 7.01
C GLY A 14 0.03 -2.25 6.54
N LEU A 15 0.04 -1.96 5.24
CA LEU A 15 -0.45 -0.70 4.67
C LEU A 15 -1.39 -0.95 3.49
N TYR A 16 -2.41 -0.10 3.37
CA TYR A 16 -3.20 0.01 2.15
C TYR A 16 -2.46 0.88 1.14
N VAL A 17 -2.11 0.33 -0.01
CA VAL A 17 -1.37 1.03 -1.08
C VAL A 17 -2.06 0.79 -2.42
N GLY A 18 -2.04 1.80 -3.29
CA GLY A 18 -2.58 1.70 -4.63
C GLY A 18 -1.77 0.74 -5.49
N VAL A 19 -2.32 -0.44 -5.76
CA VAL A 19 -1.65 -1.49 -6.55
C VAL A 19 -2.60 -2.12 -7.57
N PRO A 20 -2.07 -2.78 -8.61
CA PRO A 20 -2.88 -3.61 -9.49
C PRO A 20 -3.45 -4.80 -8.71
N VAL A 21 -4.76 -4.96 -8.74
CA VAL A 21 -5.46 -6.04 -8.04
C VAL A 21 -6.46 -6.72 -8.96
N VAL A 22 -6.63 -8.02 -8.73
CA VAL A 22 -7.74 -8.80 -9.26
C VAL A 22 -8.86 -8.77 -8.22
N ILE A 23 -10.03 -8.31 -8.64
CA ILE A 23 -11.23 -8.23 -7.81
C ILE A 23 -12.23 -9.25 -8.34
N GLY A 24 -12.73 -10.10 -7.45
CA GLY A 24 -13.81 -11.04 -7.75
C GLY A 24 -14.89 -11.01 -6.68
N ALA A 25 -15.74 -12.04 -6.63
CA ALA A 25 -16.88 -12.07 -5.72
C ALA A 25 -16.46 -12.08 -4.24
N GLY A 26 -15.25 -12.53 -3.93
CA GLY A 26 -14.65 -12.50 -2.59
C GLY A 26 -13.94 -11.19 -2.23
N GLY A 27 -13.98 -10.16 -3.09
CA GLY A 27 -13.22 -8.93 -2.90
C GLY A 27 -11.86 -8.97 -3.58
N VAL A 28 -10.80 -8.55 -2.88
CA VAL A 28 -9.42 -8.57 -3.43
C VAL A 28 -8.90 -10.00 -3.40
N GLU A 29 -8.89 -10.66 -4.56
CA GLU A 29 -8.48 -12.06 -4.69
C GLU A 29 -6.97 -12.20 -4.91
N LYS A 30 -6.35 -11.21 -5.56
CA LYS A 30 -4.92 -11.22 -5.84
C LYS A 30 -4.37 -9.81 -6.01
N ILE A 31 -3.18 -9.57 -5.47
CA ILE A 31 -2.35 -8.41 -5.81
C ILE A 31 -1.35 -8.85 -6.89
N VAL A 32 -1.29 -8.11 -7.99
CA VAL A 32 -0.39 -8.41 -9.11
C VAL A 32 0.88 -7.60 -8.94
N GLU A 33 1.97 -8.26 -8.58
CA GLU A 33 3.30 -7.65 -8.50
C GLU A 33 3.93 -7.58 -9.89
N ILE A 34 4.30 -6.37 -10.30
CA ILE A 34 5.04 -6.12 -11.53
C ILE A 34 6.48 -5.77 -11.17
N THR A 35 7.41 -6.15 -12.03
CA THR A 35 8.80 -5.74 -11.90
C THR A 35 8.89 -4.24 -12.16
N LEU A 36 9.29 -3.50 -11.13
CA LEU A 36 9.59 -2.08 -11.23
C LEU A 36 11.08 -1.90 -11.53
N ASN A 37 11.42 -0.93 -12.37
CA ASN A 37 12.80 -0.48 -12.47
C ASN A 37 13.22 0.32 -11.22
N ASP A 38 14.50 0.67 -11.11
CA ASP A 38 15.04 1.35 -9.92
C ASP A 38 14.37 2.70 -9.63
N ASP A 39 14.02 3.46 -10.66
CA ASP A 39 13.41 4.78 -10.48
C ASP A 39 11.93 4.68 -10.14
N GLU A 40 11.21 3.74 -10.75
CA GLU A 40 9.83 3.39 -10.39
C GLU A 40 9.74 2.87 -8.95
N LYS A 41 10.70 2.03 -8.54
CA LYS A 41 10.77 1.53 -7.18
C LYS A 41 11.00 2.67 -6.18
N LYS A 42 11.91 3.61 -6.47
CA LYS A 42 12.10 4.82 -5.63
C LYS A 42 10.83 5.65 -5.52
N MET A 43 10.11 5.87 -6.62
CA MET A 43 8.84 6.61 -6.63
C MET A 43 7.76 5.88 -5.81
N PHE A 44 7.68 4.55 -5.94
CA PHE A 44 6.77 3.71 -5.17
C PHE A 44 7.09 3.78 -3.67
N ASP A 45 8.35 3.57 -3.30
CA ASP A 45 8.82 3.64 -1.91
C ASP A 45 8.55 5.02 -1.29
N HIS A 46 8.72 6.10 -2.06
CA HIS A 46 8.35 7.46 -1.63
C HIS A 46 6.85 7.60 -1.36
N SER A 47 6.00 7.09 -2.27
CA SER A 47 4.54 7.11 -2.10
C SER A 47 4.09 6.32 -0.86
N VAL A 48 4.66 5.13 -0.64
CA VAL A 48 4.41 4.32 0.56
C VAL A 48 4.81 5.07 1.83
N GLY A 49 5.95 5.77 1.80
CA GLY A 49 6.41 6.61 2.91
C GLY A 49 5.41 7.71 3.29
N ALA A 50 4.82 8.38 2.30
CA ALA A 50 3.80 9.40 2.51
C ALA A 50 2.53 8.81 3.17
N VAL A 51 2.05 7.66 2.69
CA VAL A 51 0.89 6.97 3.27
C VAL A 51 1.17 6.56 4.71
N LYS A 52 2.36 6.03 4.99
CA LYS A 52 2.76 5.65 6.35
C LYS A 52 2.73 6.85 7.30
N GLY A 53 3.29 7.98 6.88
CA GLY A 53 3.27 9.22 7.66
C GLY A 53 1.86 9.69 7.97
N LEU A 54 0.94 9.62 7.00
CA LEU A 54 -0.47 9.95 7.20
C LEU A 54 -1.14 9.02 8.22
N VAL A 55 -0.95 7.70 8.08
CA VAL A 55 -1.50 6.70 9.00
C VAL A 55 -1.01 6.93 10.43
N ASP A 56 0.29 7.22 10.60
CA ASP A 56 0.88 7.46 11.92
C ASP A 56 0.34 8.76 12.56
N LEU A 57 0.11 9.81 11.77
CA LEU A 57 -0.52 11.04 12.25
C LEU A 57 -1.97 10.78 12.69
N THR A 58 -2.77 10.10 11.86
CA THR A 58 -4.16 9.78 12.19
C THR A 58 -4.26 8.92 13.45
N LYS A 59 -3.37 7.94 13.63
CA LYS A 59 -3.29 7.13 14.86
C LYS A 59 -3.03 7.98 16.10
N LYS A 60 -2.10 8.95 16.02
CA LYS A 60 -1.82 9.87 17.13
C LYS A 60 -3.04 10.72 17.48
N MET A 61 -3.76 11.21 16.47
CA MET A 61 -4.97 12.00 16.68
C MET A 61 -6.09 11.17 17.33
N LEU A 62 -6.27 9.92 16.89
CA LEU A 62 -7.27 9.00 17.46
C LEU A 62 -6.95 8.59 18.89
N ALA A 63 -5.67 8.43 19.24
CA ALA A 63 -5.25 8.09 20.61
C ALA A 63 -5.37 9.26 21.61
N ALA A 64 -5.48 10.49 21.10
CA ALA A 64 -5.65 11.70 21.91
C ALA A 64 -7.13 12.09 22.11
N ALA A 65 -8.06 11.34 21.52
CA ALA A 65 -9.51 11.49 21.64
C ALA A 65 -10.09 10.43 22.59
#